data_AF-A0A3A8JU64-F1
#
_entry.id   AF-A0A3A8JU64-F1
#
_cell.length_a   1.000
_cell.length_b   1.000
_cell.length_c   1.000
_cell.angle_alpha   90.00
_cell.angle_beta   90.00
_cell.angle_gamma   90.00
#
_symmetry.space_group_name_H-M   'P 1'
#
loop_
_entity.id
_entity.type
_entity.pdbx_description
1 polymer ?
#
loop_
_entity_poly.entity_id
_entity_poly.type
_entity_poly.pdbx_seq_one_letter_code
_entity_poly.pdbx_strand_id
1 'polypeptide(L)'
;MLFTALLLLGSTAAAQGTLDCQTSQERVPAVGLTPNPRAVATVPLDRQRLGYVRVGGGCEVSRFGLESVHAAVMVQNAPDGEFGWRCKGADPAFVSNPAWARASVTYCKATDAAGANLPLQCTTLTKRTGGLLRNPVVEVSLTPTLVTDGYTVVSGGCDTSHFGNGSVHAENVVVSRPTPGGQGWYCQAADPPNHAQDASVEASLVACRVAPTAVTPKPSLQCTVTQGTPGTGAYPKSIAKGPGRALGGGCELSWAGNGSIHAEFMVQQGPQPSDGSWACLAADPPLISNPGTAKASVVSCGITTAAVPTPVPAPTSRKNPVIIVGGTMASEFLYLLLEARLRADGYYVEFFELPGFGLIDIREGAQVLKNRVSEVLLKTGAEKVNLIGHSQGGITSRTFIHDFGHKQVENMISLGTPHKGTHVDPLLAALLVGCTSQPTDSPICHQLRAGPFLEEINVRAADDAIAYTNINNLKQFDVFTDAATNGRMDNCDRTNAKGQSLKCNITVQEQCPLIFVEHIGLASNGAVYSGIRQALAREPIAFNCMEL
;
A
#
# COMPACT_ATOMS: atom_id res chain seq x y z
N MET A 1 14.16 -10.83 -59.07
CA MET A 1 15.49 -10.53 -58.50
C MET A 1 15.46 -9.10 -57.98
N LEU A 2 15.21 -8.92 -56.68
CA LEU A 2 15.41 -7.65 -55.98
C LEU A 2 16.33 -7.96 -54.79
N PHE A 3 17.52 -7.38 -54.81
CA PHE A 3 18.53 -7.48 -53.77
C PHE A 3 18.43 -6.26 -52.83
N THR A 4 19.05 -6.41 -51.65
CA THR A 4 19.55 -5.36 -50.72
C THR A 4 18.52 -4.63 -49.84
N ALA A 5 18.73 -4.39 -48.54
CA ALA A 5 19.88 -4.63 -47.66
C ALA A 5 19.41 -4.75 -46.20
N LEU A 6 19.92 -5.74 -45.47
CA LEU A 6 19.72 -5.88 -44.02
C LEU A 6 20.93 -5.20 -43.34
N LEU A 7 20.72 -4.05 -42.69
CA LEU A 7 21.73 -3.43 -41.83
C LEU A 7 21.91 -4.29 -40.56
N LEU A 8 23.01 -5.03 -40.51
CA LEU A 8 23.53 -5.64 -39.28
C LEU A 8 24.22 -4.55 -38.45
N LEU A 9 23.46 -3.92 -37.54
CA LEU A 9 24.04 -3.19 -36.42
C LEU A 9 24.60 -4.23 -35.43
N GLY A 10 25.88 -4.56 -35.59
CA GLY A 10 26.64 -5.29 -34.58
C GLY A 10 26.77 -4.42 -33.34
N SER A 11 26.03 -4.76 -32.29
CA SER A 11 26.22 -4.22 -30.95
C SER A 11 27.54 -4.78 -30.41
N THR A 12 28.56 -3.92 -30.33
CA THR A 12 29.75 -4.21 -29.54
C THR A 12 29.31 -4.30 -28.08
N ALA A 13 29.23 -5.52 -27.55
CA ALA A 13 29.00 -5.74 -26.13
C ALA A 13 30.16 -5.07 -25.37
N ALA A 14 29.89 -3.90 -24.78
CA ALA A 14 30.83 -3.26 -23.87
C ALA A 14 31.19 -4.26 -22.78
N ALA A 15 32.48 -4.40 -22.49
CA ALA A 15 32.96 -5.34 -21.49
C ALA A 15 32.37 -4.94 -20.12
N GLN A 16 31.38 -5.69 -19.65
CA GLN A 16 30.66 -5.44 -18.40
C GLN A 16 31.44 -6.05 -17.24
N GLY A 17 31.59 -5.30 -16.14
CA GLY A 17 32.09 -5.86 -14.89
C GLY A 17 31.14 -6.94 -14.35
N THR A 18 31.63 -7.80 -13.46
CA THR A 18 30.83 -8.89 -12.90
C THR A 18 30.53 -8.66 -11.42
N LEU A 19 29.35 -9.08 -11.00
CA LEU A 19 28.93 -9.11 -9.59
C LEU A 19 28.76 -10.57 -9.18
N ASP A 20 29.80 -11.15 -8.55
CA ASP A 20 29.75 -12.52 -8.05
C ASP A 20 29.08 -12.55 -6.68
N CYS A 21 27.93 -13.21 -6.59
CA CYS A 21 27.11 -13.25 -5.39
C CYS A 21 26.84 -14.69 -4.95
N GLN A 22 26.96 -14.92 -3.65
CA GLN A 22 26.73 -16.19 -2.99
C GLN A 22 25.77 -16.00 -1.81
N THR A 23 25.14 -17.09 -1.39
CA THR A 23 24.21 -17.10 -0.24
C THR A 23 24.63 -18.21 0.70
N SER A 24 24.88 -17.89 1.97
CA SER A 24 24.99 -18.89 3.04
C SER A 24 23.71 -18.89 3.87
N GLN A 25 23.43 -20.02 4.51
CA GLN A 25 22.24 -20.20 5.34
C GLN A 25 22.64 -20.83 6.66
N GLU A 26 22.01 -20.37 7.74
CA GLU A 26 22.15 -20.94 9.08
C GLU A 26 20.76 -21.30 9.59
N ARG A 27 20.58 -22.52 10.11
CA ARG A 27 19.30 -22.99 10.66
C ARG A 27 19.45 -23.32 12.14
N VAL A 28 18.54 -22.78 12.96
CA VAL A 28 18.51 -23.00 14.41
C VAL A 28 17.07 -23.30 14.87
N PRO A 29 16.86 -24.33 15.70
CA PRO A 29 17.85 -25.34 16.09
C PRO A 29 18.23 -26.21 14.88
N ALA A 30 19.47 -26.72 14.86
CA ALA A 30 19.92 -27.63 13.81
C ALA A 30 19.23 -29.01 13.91
N VAL A 31 18.76 -29.39 15.11
CA VAL A 31 18.03 -30.62 15.41
C VAL A 31 16.86 -30.31 16.36
N GLY A 32 15.66 -30.77 16.03
CA GLY A 32 14.45 -30.55 16.85
C GLY A 32 13.75 -29.21 16.57
N LEU A 33 12.82 -28.84 17.45
CA LEU A 33 12.05 -27.60 17.38
C LEU A 33 12.13 -26.88 18.73
N THR A 34 12.23 -25.55 18.73
CA THR A 34 12.27 -24.74 19.95
C THR A 34 11.28 -23.57 19.86
N PRO A 35 10.68 -23.14 20.98
CA PRO A 35 9.92 -21.88 21.00
C PRO A 35 10.80 -20.69 20.62
N ASN A 36 10.22 -19.69 19.98
CA ASN A 36 10.89 -18.42 19.63
C ASN A 36 12.26 -18.61 18.94
N PRO A 37 12.36 -19.37 17.84
CA PRO A 37 13.64 -19.72 17.24
C PRO A 37 14.38 -18.50 16.70
N ARG A 38 15.72 -18.51 16.81
CA ARG A 38 16.58 -17.41 16.37
C ARG A 38 17.78 -17.95 15.61
N ALA A 39 17.99 -17.47 14.40
CA ALA A 39 19.14 -17.81 13.57
C ALA A 39 19.84 -16.54 13.09
N VAL A 40 21.17 -16.62 12.98
CA VAL A 40 22.00 -15.57 12.38
C VAL A 40 22.91 -16.23 11.36
N ALA A 41 22.80 -15.82 10.10
CA ALA A 41 23.71 -16.23 9.05
C ALA A 41 24.74 -15.12 8.83
N THR A 42 26.02 -15.48 8.78
CA THR A 42 27.12 -14.53 8.63
C THR A 42 27.93 -14.85 7.37
N VAL A 43 28.45 -13.82 6.71
CA VAL A 43 29.40 -14.01 5.60
C VAL A 43 30.59 -14.83 6.10
N PRO A 44 30.96 -15.96 5.48
CA PRO A 44 32.10 -16.77 5.92
C PRO A 44 33.42 -15.97 5.95
N LEU A 45 34.26 -16.20 6.96
CA LEU A 45 35.48 -15.40 7.18
C LEU A 45 36.47 -15.49 6.00
N ASP A 46 36.57 -16.66 5.36
CA ASP A 46 37.35 -16.87 4.14
C ASP A 46 36.83 -15.99 2.98
N ARG A 47 35.51 -15.84 2.86
CA ARG A 47 34.88 -14.96 1.87
C ARG A 47 35.08 -13.49 2.20
N GLN A 48 34.99 -13.10 3.47
CA GLN A 48 35.31 -11.73 3.89
C GLN A 48 36.74 -11.35 3.50
N ARG A 49 37.72 -12.23 3.74
CA ARG A 49 39.14 -12.03 3.34
C ARG A 49 39.34 -11.90 1.83
N LEU A 50 38.44 -12.48 1.03
CA LEU A 50 38.45 -12.36 -0.43
C LEU A 50 37.74 -11.09 -0.93
N GLY A 51 37.23 -10.24 -0.04
CA GLY A 51 36.58 -8.97 -0.37
C GLY A 51 35.07 -9.09 -0.60
N TYR A 52 34.43 -10.19 -0.17
CA TYR A 52 32.97 -10.27 -0.21
C TYR A 52 32.35 -9.47 0.93
N VAL A 53 31.31 -8.70 0.61
CA VAL A 53 30.55 -7.90 1.57
C VAL A 53 29.09 -8.33 1.60
N ARG A 54 28.43 -8.17 2.75
CA ARG A 54 27.01 -8.47 2.91
C ARG A 54 26.15 -7.47 2.13
N VAL A 55 25.37 -7.95 1.17
CA VAL A 55 24.45 -7.12 0.39
C VAL A 55 22.99 -7.35 0.74
N GLY A 56 22.66 -8.47 1.40
CA GLY A 56 21.30 -8.75 1.83
C GLY A 56 21.17 -10.08 2.53
N GLY A 57 19.94 -10.54 2.66
CA GLY A 57 19.61 -11.79 3.33
C GLY A 57 18.11 -11.97 3.44
N GLY A 58 17.69 -13.08 4.02
CA GLY A 58 16.29 -13.44 4.17
C GLY A 58 16.06 -14.31 5.40
N CYS A 59 14.80 -14.53 5.71
CA CYS A 59 14.34 -15.25 6.88
C CYS A 59 13.26 -16.26 6.50
N GLU A 60 13.31 -17.39 7.18
CA GLU A 60 12.30 -18.43 7.08
C GLU A 60 12.08 -19.04 8.45
N VAL A 61 10.83 -19.21 8.81
CA VAL A 61 10.41 -19.76 10.09
C VAL A 61 9.38 -20.84 9.78
N SER A 62 9.61 -22.06 10.26
CA SER A 62 8.70 -23.17 9.98
C SER A 62 8.78 -24.26 11.06
N ARG A 63 7.75 -25.09 11.11
CA ARG A 63 7.66 -26.28 11.97
C ARG A 63 7.91 -27.59 11.20
N PHE A 64 7.20 -27.83 10.10
CA PHE A 64 7.32 -29.06 9.28
C PHE A 64 7.56 -28.78 7.78
N GLY A 65 8.81 -28.73 7.35
CA GLY A 65 9.15 -28.56 5.92
C GLY A 65 8.74 -27.19 5.33
N LEU A 66 8.82 -27.06 4.00
CA LEU A 66 8.51 -25.82 3.27
C LEU A 66 7.00 -25.53 3.13
N GLU A 67 6.14 -26.47 3.54
CA GLU A 67 4.68 -26.44 3.34
C GLU A 67 3.89 -26.49 4.67
N SER A 68 4.53 -26.12 5.78
CA SER A 68 3.93 -26.28 7.11
C SER A 68 2.92 -25.20 7.45
N VAL A 69 1.72 -25.66 7.79
CA VAL A 69 0.55 -24.90 8.26
C VAL A 69 0.64 -24.40 9.72
N HIS A 70 1.79 -24.49 10.39
CA HIS A 70 1.95 -24.16 11.82
C HIS A 70 3.36 -23.60 12.13
N ALA A 71 3.74 -22.44 11.58
CA ALA A 71 5.02 -21.81 11.90
C ALA A 71 4.94 -20.87 13.13
N ALA A 72 6.10 -20.51 13.70
CA ALA A 72 6.21 -19.32 14.54
C ALA A 72 6.12 -18.06 13.65
N VAL A 73 5.65 -16.95 14.22
CA VAL A 73 5.46 -15.68 13.52
C VAL A 73 6.82 -15.03 13.27
N MET A 74 7.09 -14.59 12.04
CA MET A 74 8.31 -13.81 11.77
C MET A 74 8.22 -12.43 12.41
N VAL A 75 9.09 -12.19 13.39
CA VAL A 75 9.16 -10.90 14.12
C VAL A 75 10.42 -10.11 13.77
N GLN A 76 11.43 -10.78 13.20
CA GLN A 76 12.65 -10.12 12.74
C GLN A 76 13.20 -10.80 11.49
N ASN A 77 13.45 -9.99 10.47
CA ASN A 77 14.19 -10.32 9.26
C ASN A 77 15.01 -9.09 8.89
N ALA A 78 16.24 -8.97 9.40
CA ALA A 78 17.01 -7.74 9.29
C ALA A 78 18.54 -7.94 9.31
N PRO A 79 19.30 -6.96 8.80
CA PRO A 79 20.73 -6.79 9.05
C PRO A 79 21.16 -7.07 10.50
N ASP A 80 22.25 -7.82 10.68
CA ASP A 80 22.87 -8.04 12.00
C ASP A 80 24.36 -7.72 11.98
N GLY A 81 24.72 -6.56 12.53
CA GLY A 81 26.06 -6.01 12.39
C GLY A 81 26.48 -5.83 10.92
N GLU A 82 27.78 -5.92 10.67
CA GLU A 82 28.37 -5.67 9.35
C GLU A 82 28.21 -6.85 8.38
N PHE A 83 28.31 -8.08 8.91
CA PHE A 83 28.39 -9.31 8.10
C PHE A 83 27.21 -10.27 8.29
N GLY A 84 26.31 -9.99 9.23
CA GLY A 84 25.24 -10.89 9.61
C GLY A 84 23.89 -10.51 9.02
N TRP A 85 23.01 -11.50 8.99
CA TRP A 85 21.59 -11.37 8.77
C TRP A 85 20.84 -12.20 9.81
N ARG A 86 19.88 -11.59 10.50
CA ARG A 86 19.18 -12.19 11.63
C ARG A 86 17.73 -12.49 11.28
N CYS A 87 17.32 -13.69 11.64
CA CYS A 87 15.97 -14.22 11.52
C CYS A 87 15.47 -14.62 12.90
N LYS A 88 14.32 -14.08 13.33
CA LYS A 88 13.65 -14.51 14.56
C LYS A 88 12.20 -14.83 14.29
N GLY A 89 11.80 -16.01 14.76
CA GLY A 89 10.41 -16.37 14.97
C GLY A 89 10.00 -16.09 16.42
N ALA A 90 8.73 -15.79 16.64
CA ALA A 90 8.13 -15.77 17.96
C ALA A 90 6.78 -16.49 17.96
N ASP A 91 6.50 -17.15 19.09
CA ASP A 91 5.27 -17.89 19.26
C ASP A 91 4.10 -16.92 19.49
N PRO A 92 2.90 -17.18 18.95
CA PRO A 92 1.71 -16.41 19.29
C PRO A 92 1.36 -16.48 20.78
N ALA A 93 0.57 -15.50 21.24
CA ALA A 93 0.05 -15.46 22.59
C ALA A 93 -0.63 -16.78 23.00
N PHE A 94 -0.30 -17.30 24.20
CA PHE A 94 -0.94 -18.47 24.81
C PHE A 94 -0.77 -19.81 24.07
N VAL A 95 0.03 -19.86 23.00
CA VAL A 95 0.30 -21.09 22.21
C VAL A 95 1.81 -21.28 22.12
N SER A 96 2.35 -22.35 22.69
CA SER A 96 3.73 -22.74 22.37
C SER A 96 3.75 -23.49 21.06
N ASN A 97 4.39 -22.91 20.05
CA ASN A 97 4.51 -23.50 18.73
C ASN A 97 6.00 -23.67 18.36
N PRO A 98 6.67 -24.71 18.88
CA PRO A 98 8.07 -24.97 18.57
C PRO A 98 8.32 -24.98 17.06
N ALA A 99 9.29 -24.20 16.63
CA ALA A 99 9.67 -24.04 15.23
C ALA A 99 11.20 -24.03 15.10
N TRP A 100 11.68 -23.99 13.86
CA TRP A 100 13.04 -23.61 13.52
C TRP A 100 13.03 -22.29 12.74
N ALA A 101 14.12 -21.55 12.83
CA ALA A 101 14.40 -20.37 12.04
C ALA A 101 15.60 -20.65 11.14
N ARG A 102 15.55 -20.16 9.90
CA ARG A 102 16.67 -20.16 8.96
C ARG A 102 16.94 -18.74 8.53
N ALA A 103 18.11 -18.25 8.90
CA ALA A 103 18.64 -17.02 8.33
C ALA A 103 19.40 -17.36 7.05
N SER A 104 19.34 -16.44 6.08
CA SER A 104 20.16 -16.49 4.88
C SER A 104 20.86 -15.16 4.73
N VAL A 105 22.12 -15.18 4.31
CA VAL A 105 22.90 -13.97 4.05
C VAL A 105 23.46 -14.05 2.64
N THR A 106 23.15 -13.03 1.85
CA THR A 106 23.66 -12.85 0.49
C THR A 106 24.82 -11.88 0.54
N TYR A 107 25.95 -12.29 -0.03
CA TYR A 107 27.18 -11.52 -0.07
C TYR A 107 27.78 -11.54 -1.46
N CYS A 108 28.38 -10.42 -1.86
CA CYS A 108 28.88 -10.24 -3.21
C CYS A 108 30.27 -9.64 -3.23
N LYS A 109 30.97 -9.92 -4.34
CA LYS A 109 32.23 -9.29 -4.75
C LYS A 109 32.05 -8.77 -6.17
N ALA A 110 32.46 -7.53 -6.41
CA ALA A 110 32.45 -6.95 -7.75
C ALA A 110 33.84 -7.03 -8.36
N THR A 111 33.90 -7.26 -9.67
CA THR A 111 35.13 -7.16 -10.47
C THR A 111 34.87 -6.38 -11.74
N ASP A 112 35.90 -5.74 -12.26
CA ASP A 112 35.82 -5.11 -13.58
C ASP A 112 35.90 -6.17 -14.69
N ALA A 113 35.85 -5.73 -15.95
CA ALA A 113 35.89 -6.64 -17.09
C ALA A 113 37.23 -7.38 -17.26
N ALA A 114 38.31 -6.89 -16.62
CA ALA A 114 39.61 -7.55 -16.59
C ALA A 114 39.75 -8.52 -15.40
N GLY A 115 38.72 -8.63 -14.56
CA GLY A 115 38.72 -9.45 -13.35
C GLY A 115 39.40 -8.77 -12.15
N ALA A 116 39.77 -7.49 -12.25
CA ALA A 116 40.34 -6.76 -11.12
C ALA A 116 39.25 -6.42 -10.10
N ASN A 117 39.61 -6.41 -8.81
CA ASN A 117 38.67 -6.19 -7.73
C ASN A 117 38.09 -4.77 -7.76
N LEU A 118 36.76 -4.66 -7.70
CA LEU A 118 36.03 -3.42 -7.50
C LEU A 118 35.45 -3.44 -6.08
N PRO A 119 36.06 -2.77 -5.08
CA PRO A 119 35.59 -2.82 -3.70
C PRO A 119 34.15 -2.32 -3.60
N LEU A 120 33.27 -3.10 -3.00
CA LEU A 120 31.90 -2.68 -2.69
C LEU A 120 31.88 -2.03 -1.30
N GLN A 121 31.30 -0.84 -1.22
CA GLN A 121 31.05 -0.15 0.05
C GLN A 121 29.57 -0.21 0.36
N CYS A 122 29.21 -0.90 1.45
CA CYS A 122 27.83 -1.05 1.89
C CYS A 122 27.62 -0.39 3.25
N THR A 123 26.45 0.20 3.44
CA THR A 123 26.02 0.80 4.70
C THR A 123 24.59 0.38 5.02
N THR A 124 24.20 0.46 6.29
CA THR A 124 22.84 0.19 6.75
C THR A 124 22.25 1.46 7.33
N LEU A 125 21.07 1.86 6.86
CA LEU A 125 20.27 2.90 7.50
C LEU A 125 19.10 2.25 8.20
N THR A 126 18.76 2.75 9.37
CA THR A 126 17.58 2.29 10.12
C THR A 126 16.68 3.46 10.48
N LYS A 127 15.38 3.18 10.59
CA LYS A 127 14.40 4.11 11.14
C LYS A 127 13.41 3.33 11.96
N ARG A 128 13.20 3.77 13.20
CA ARG A 128 12.23 3.19 14.14
C ARG A 128 11.05 4.13 14.33
N THR A 129 9.89 3.55 14.57
CA THR A 129 8.70 4.27 15.05
C THR A 129 8.97 5.01 16.38
N GLY A 130 8.31 6.15 16.59
CA GLY A 130 8.55 7.03 17.74
C GLY A 130 7.95 6.55 19.08
N GLY A 131 7.44 5.33 19.13
CA GLY A 131 6.76 4.76 20.29
C GLY A 131 6.15 3.41 19.95
N LEU A 132 5.45 2.83 20.93
CA LEU A 132 4.61 1.67 20.69
C LEU A 132 3.29 2.16 20.07
N LEU A 133 2.93 1.62 18.92
CA LEU A 133 1.73 1.99 18.16
C LEU A 133 0.99 0.72 17.78
N ARG A 134 -0.31 0.86 17.55
CA ARG A 134 -1.13 -0.18 16.95
C ARG A 134 -0.86 -0.30 15.45
N ASN A 135 -0.61 -1.50 14.94
CA ASN A 135 -0.24 -1.75 13.54
C ASN A 135 0.84 -0.77 12.98
N PRO A 136 2.02 -0.68 13.64
CA PRO A 136 3.03 0.32 13.34
C PRO A 136 3.58 0.20 11.91
N VAL A 137 3.79 1.36 11.27
CA VAL A 137 4.38 1.49 9.93
C VAL A 137 5.60 2.41 10.00
N VAL A 138 6.66 2.04 9.28
CA VAL A 138 7.84 2.91 9.12
C VAL A 138 8.55 2.66 7.79
N GLU A 139 9.06 3.74 7.20
CA GLU A 139 9.84 3.73 5.97
C GLU A 139 11.18 4.43 6.19
N VAL A 140 12.27 3.77 5.81
CA VAL A 140 13.63 4.34 5.74
C VAL A 140 14.02 4.51 4.28
N SER A 141 14.63 5.64 3.93
CA SER A 141 15.02 5.97 2.55
C SER A 141 16.44 6.51 2.50
N LEU A 142 17.09 6.38 1.34
CA LEU A 142 18.41 6.97 1.10
C LEU A 142 18.37 8.48 1.33
N THR A 143 19.41 9.02 1.97
CA THR A 143 19.58 10.47 2.07
C THR A 143 20.03 11.04 0.72
N PRO A 144 19.73 12.31 0.41
CA PRO A 144 20.19 12.96 -0.83
C PRO A 144 21.72 12.87 -1.03
N THR A 145 22.49 12.94 0.06
CA THR A 145 23.94 12.78 0.04
C THR A 145 24.35 11.39 -0.40
N LEU A 146 23.74 10.34 0.14
CA LEU A 146 24.06 8.96 -0.25
C LEU A 146 23.68 8.67 -1.71
N VAL A 147 22.57 9.23 -2.19
CA VAL A 147 22.19 9.14 -3.61
C VAL A 147 23.24 9.81 -4.50
N THR A 148 23.71 11.00 -4.12
CA THR A 148 24.76 11.74 -4.85
C THR A 148 26.10 11.02 -4.81
N ASP A 149 26.40 10.32 -3.70
CA ASP A 149 27.59 9.50 -3.52
C ASP A 149 27.54 8.17 -4.29
N GLY A 150 26.44 7.89 -5.01
CA GLY A 150 26.27 6.73 -5.87
C GLY A 150 25.79 5.47 -5.16
N TYR A 151 25.23 5.59 -3.95
CA TYR A 151 24.61 4.46 -3.26
C TYR A 151 23.26 4.10 -3.88
N THR A 152 23.01 2.79 -3.98
CA THR A 152 21.73 2.22 -4.38
C THR A 152 21.27 1.19 -3.35
N VAL A 153 19.95 1.06 -3.16
CA VAL A 153 19.38 0.08 -2.23
C VAL A 153 19.50 -1.32 -2.84
N VAL A 154 20.13 -2.22 -2.11
CA VAL A 154 20.36 -3.63 -2.53
C VAL A 154 19.47 -4.61 -1.77
N SER A 155 19.05 -4.27 -0.55
CA SER A 155 18.14 -5.07 0.28
C SER A 155 17.65 -4.25 1.49
N GLY A 156 16.86 -4.88 2.35
CA GLY A 156 16.45 -4.33 3.63
C GLY A 156 15.64 -5.35 4.42
N GLY A 157 15.16 -4.93 5.58
CA GLY A 157 14.53 -5.81 6.54
C GLY A 157 13.74 -5.08 7.61
N CYS A 158 13.00 -5.84 8.41
CA CYS A 158 12.16 -5.33 9.48
C CYS A 158 12.49 -6.02 10.81
N ASP A 159 12.42 -5.25 11.88
CA ASP A 159 12.47 -5.74 13.26
C ASP A 159 11.28 -5.19 14.04
N THR A 160 10.62 -6.02 14.82
CA THR A 160 9.44 -5.66 15.61
C THR A 160 9.74 -5.91 17.09
N SER A 161 9.27 -5.02 17.96
CA SER A 161 9.46 -5.16 19.41
C SER A 161 8.33 -4.58 20.24
N HIS A 162 8.00 -5.24 21.36
CA HIS A 162 6.99 -4.86 22.34
C HIS A 162 7.61 -4.54 23.73
N PHE A 163 6.84 -3.91 24.63
CA PHE A 163 7.21 -3.68 26.04
C PHE A 163 7.69 -4.96 26.75
N GLY A 164 8.79 -4.85 27.51
CA GLY A 164 9.29 -5.90 28.41
C GLY A 164 10.42 -6.81 27.91
N ASN A 165 11.07 -6.50 26.78
CA ASN A 165 12.28 -7.17 26.26
C ASN A 165 12.30 -8.71 26.43
N GLY A 166 11.16 -9.36 26.15
CA GLY A 166 10.95 -10.79 26.43
C GLY A 166 9.49 -11.27 26.38
N SER A 167 8.59 -10.61 25.64
CA SER A 167 7.18 -11.00 25.68
C SER A 167 6.90 -12.28 24.89
N VAL A 168 6.02 -13.12 25.44
CA VAL A 168 5.38 -14.32 24.88
C VAL A 168 4.33 -14.00 23.81
N HIS A 169 4.38 -12.78 23.24
CA HIS A 169 3.42 -12.25 22.30
C HIS A 169 4.16 -11.62 21.11
N ALA A 170 3.85 -12.10 19.91
CA ALA A 170 4.52 -11.76 18.67
C ALA A 170 3.68 -10.79 17.83
N GLU A 171 4.25 -9.63 17.46
CA GLU A 171 3.68 -8.81 16.40
C GLU A 171 4.33 -9.18 15.06
N ASN A 172 3.48 -9.54 14.12
CA ASN A 172 3.89 -10.10 12.85
C ASN A 172 4.39 -9.02 11.91
N VAL A 173 5.54 -9.25 11.28
CA VAL A 173 5.91 -8.49 10.08
C VAL A 173 4.97 -8.90 8.95
N VAL A 174 4.02 -8.04 8.59
CA VAL A 174 3.09 -8.30 7.46
C VAL A 174 3.58 -7.69 6.15
N VAL A 175 4.41 -6.64 6.23
CA VAL A 175 5.05 -6.04 5.06
C VAL A 175 6.51 -5.77 5.37
N SER A 176 7.38 -6.21 4.47
CA SER A 176 8.81 -5.89 4.45
C SER A 176 9.22 -5.82 2.99
N ARG A 177 9.34 -4.64 2.39
CA ARG A 177 9.61 -4.53 0.96
C ARG A 177 10.36 -3.27 0.55
N PRO A 178 11.00 -3.26 -0.64
CA PRO A 178 11.46 -2.02 -1.25
C PRO A 178 10.32 -1.01 -1.40
N THR A 179 10.63 0.27 -1.25
CA THR A 179 9.66 1.35 -1.52
C THR A 179 9.36 1.45 -3.02
N PRO A 180 8.20 2.01 -3.40
CA PRO A 180 7.95 2.39 -4.79
C PRO A 180 9.06 3.34 -5.26
N GLY A 181 9.82 2.94 -6.28
CA GLY A 181 11.01 3.67 -6.77
C GLY A 181 12.35 3.11 -6.30
N GLY A 182 12.37 2.12 -5.40
CA GLY A 182 13.58 1.37 -5.05
C GLY A 182 14.64 2.15 -4.26
N GLN A 183 14.27 3.28 -3.64
CA GLN A 183 15.20 4.13 -2.89
C GLN A 183 15.08 4.01 -1.36
N GLY A 184 14.23 3.11 -0.88
CA GLY A 184 14.01 2.87 0.55
C GLY A 184 13.46 1.49 0.85
N TRP A 185 13.19 1.26 2.13
CA TRP A 185 12.58 0.05 2.66
C TRP A 185 11.40 0.38 3.54
N TYR A 186 10.28 -0.28 3.27
CA TYR A 186 9.00 -0.12 3.98
C TYR A 186 8.74 -1.35 4.84
N CYS A 187 8.41 -1.11 6.10
CA CYS A 187 8.06 -2.12 7.07
C CYS A 187 6.71 -1.82 7.72
N GLN A 188 5.95 -2.88 7.94
CA GLN A 188 4.70 -2.84 8.69
C GLN A 188 4.57 -4.07 9.59
N ALA A 189 4.20 -3.84 10.84
CA ALA A 189 3.68 -4.88 11.69
C ALA A 189 2.15 -4.81 11.81
N ALA A 190 1.55 -5.95 12.17
CA ALA A 190 0.13 -6.03 12.46
C ALA A 190 -0.14 -6.81 13.75
N ASP A 191 -1.19 -6.38 14.45
CA ASP A 191 -1.68 -7.05 15.63
C ASP A 191 -2.41 -8.34 15.25
N PRO A 192 -2.26 -9.44 16.01
CA PRO A 192 -3.24 -10.50 15.97
C PRO A 192 -4.60 -9.97 16.47
N PRO A 193 -5.72 -10.29 15.81
CA PRO A 193 -7.04 -9.83 16.24
C PRO A 193 -7.43 -10.37 17.62
N ASN A 194 -8.31 -9.61 18.29
CA ASN A 194 -8.74 -9.79 19.68
C ASN A 194 -7.65 -9.57 20.75
N HIS A 195 -6.43 -9.19 20.35
CA HIS A 195 -5.36 -8.77 21.25
C HIS A 195 -4.78 -7.45 20.77
N ALA A 196 -5.31 -6.32 21.29
CA ALA A 196 -4.68 -5.03 21.09
C ALA A 196 -3.33 -5.04 21.80
N GLN A 197 -2.26 -5.03 21.03
CA GLN A 197 -0.89 -4.86 21.50
C GLN A 197 -0.28 -3.68 20.75
N ASP A 198 0.64 -2.98 21.41
CA ASP A 198 1.36 -1.89 20.78
C ASP A 198 2.82 -2.33 20.58
N ALA A 199 3.31 -2.33 19.35
CA ALA A 199 4.73 -2.52 19.06
C ALA A 199 5.38 -1.30 18.45
N SER A 200 6.71 -1.36 18.41
CA SER A 200 7.50 -0.55 17.51
C SER A 200 8.02 -1.42 16.36
N VAL A 201 7.93 -0.90 15.14
CA VAL A 201 8.70 -1.43 14.00
C VAL A 201 9.95 -0.58 13.77
N GLU A 202 11.04 -1.24 13.42
CA GLU A 202 12.24 -0.67 12.84
C GLU A 202 12.43 -1.21 11.42
N ALA A 203 12.49 -0.31 10.44
CA ALA A 203 12.90 -0.63 9.08
C ALA A 203 14.41 -0.43 8.93
N SER A 204 15.05 -1.36 8.23
CA SER A 204 16.45 -1.28 7.82
C SER A 204 16.54 -1.32 6.30
N LEU A 205 17.40 -0.50 5.71
CA LEU A 205 17.83 -0.65 4.32
C LEU A 205 19.34 -0.89 4.27
N VAL A 206 19.78 -1.73 3.35
CA VAL A 206 21.18 -1.92 2.99
C VAL A 206 21.41 -1.23 1.65
N ALA A 207 22.35 -0.29 1.64
CA ALA A 207 22.73 0.45 0.46
C ALA A 207 24.18 0.20 0.11
N CYS A 208 24.48 -0.04 -1.16
CA CYS A 208 25.85 -0.28 -1.61
C CYS A 208 26.22 0.61 -2.79
N ARG A 209 27.51 0.86 -2.94
CA ARG A 209 28.12 1.46 -4.13
C ARG A 209 29.42 0.74 -4.49
N VAL A 210 29.87 0.92 -5.72
CA VAL A 210 31.26 0.63 -6.08
C VAL A 210 32.13 1.76 -5.51
N ALA A 211 33.20 1.40 -4.79
CA ALA A 211 34.14 2.36 -4.24
C ALA A 211 34.84 3.16 -5.36
N PRO A 212 35.33 4.39 -5.06
CA PRO A 212 36.11 5.17 -6.02
C PRO A 212 37.22 4.34 -6.66
N THR A 213 37.27 4.33 -8.00
CA THR A 213 38.23 3.56 -8.79
C THR A 213 38.75 4.38 -9.96
N ALA A 214 39.95 4.05 -10.43
CA ALA A 214 40.56 4.65 -11.63
C ALA A 214 40.03 4.06 -12.95
N VAL A 215 39.20 3.00 -12.89
CA VAL A 215 38.62 2.36 -14.08
C VAL A 215 37.70 3.33 -14.84
N THR A 216 37.89 3.43 -16.16
CA THR A 216 37.09 4.27 -17.07
C THR A 216 36.49 3.45 -18.21
N PRO A 217 35.17 3.54 -18.49
CA PRO A 217 34.17 4.36 -17.80
C PRO A 217 33.96 3.94 -16.35
N LYS A 218 33.59 4.87 -15.47
CA LYS A 218 33.42 4.60 -14.03
C LYS A 218 32.33 3.54 -13.84
N PRO A 219 32.65 2.36 -13.26
CA PRO A 219 31.65 1.35 -12.98
C PRO A 219 30.71 1.82 -11.89
N SER A 220 29.44 1.47 -12.02
CA SER A 220 28.38 1.75 -11.05
C SER A 220 27.56 0.50 -10.77
N LEU A 221 27.00 0.42 -9.56
CA LEU A 221 26.04 -0.61 -9.18
C LEU A 221 24.65 -0.13 -9.57
N GLN A 222 23.94 -0.89 -10.40
CA GLN A 222 22.56 -0.62 -10.75
C GLN A 222 21.66 -1.75 -10.28
N CYS A 223 20.57 -1.39 -9.61
CA CYS A 223 19.62 -2.31 -9.03
C CYS A 223 18.23 -2.08 -9.61
N THR A 224 17.52 -3.18 -9.86
CA THR A 224 16.15 -3.20 -10.36
C THR A 224 15.27 -3.96 -9.39
N VAL A 225 14.08 -3.42 -9.12
CA VAL A 225 13.04 -4.12 -8.37
C VAL A 225 12.09 -4.79 -9.36
N THR A 226 11.90 -6.10 -9.23
CA THR A 226 10.90 -6.86 -10.00
C THR A 226 9.87 -7.43 -9.04
N GLN A 227 8.59 -7.39 -9.43
CA GLN A 227 7.50 -7.93 -8.62
C GLN A 227 7.04 -9.27 -9.19
N GLY A 228 6.69 -10.20 -8.30
CA GLY A 228 6.03 -11.44 -8.65
C GLY A 228 4.53 -11.26 -8.83
N THR A 229 3.89 -12.24 -9.46
CA THR A 229 2.43 -12.33 -9.48
C THR A 229 1.93 -12.53 -8.05
N PRO A 230 0.89 -11.79 -7.61
CA PRO A 230 0.26 -12.04 -6.32
C PRO A 230 -0.28 -13.47 -6.25
N GLY A 231 0.02 -14.17 -5.14
CA GLY A 231 -0.64 -15.43 -4.79
C GLY A 231 -1.84 -15.16 -3.89
N THR A 232 -2.84 -16.02 -3.94
CA THR A 232 -4.04 -15.93 -3.10
C THR A 232 -4.36 -17.28 -2.45
N GLY A 233 -5.17 -17.27 -1.39
CA GLY A 233 -5.65 -18.47 -0.69
C GLY A 233 -5.28 -18.47 0.79
N ALA A 234 -5.45 -19.61 1.46
CA ALA A 234 -5.14 -19.78 2.90
C ALA A 234 -3.63 -19.81 3.22
N TYR A 235 -2.83 -20.07 2.19
CA TYR A 235 -1.36 -20.14 2.26
C TYR A 235 -0.80 -19.43 1.02
N PRO A 236 -1.04 -18.12 0.87
CA PRO A 236 -0.69 -17.44 -0.36
C PRO A 236 0.83 -17.46 -0.54
N LYS A 237 1.21 -17.81 -1.77
CA LYS A 237 2.60 -17.92 -2.20
C LYS A 237 2.83 -17.04 -3.41
N SER A 238 3.85 -16.21 -3.35
CA SER A 238 4.32 -15.44 -4.49
C SER A 238 5.83 -15.62 -4.66
N ILE A 239 6.27 -15.72 -5.92
CA ILE A 239 7.68 -15.78 -6.27
C ILE A 239 7.97 -14.64 -7.24
N ALA A 240 9.02 -13.87 -6.95
CA ALA A 240 9.53 -12.83 -7.83
C ALA A 240 10.90 -13.22 -8.37
N LYS A 241 11.12 -13.04 -9.67
CA LYS A 241 12.41 -13.31 -10.31
C LYS A 241 12.86 -12.10 -11.10
N GLY A 242 14.06 -11.63 -10.81
CA GLY A 242 14.67 -10.50 -11.50
C GLY A 242 15.55 -10.95 -12.66
N PRO A 243 16.14 -10.00 -13.40
CA PRO A 243 17.03 -10.29 -14.53
C PRO A 243 18.35 -10.95 -14.10
N GLY A 244 18.72 -10.84 -12.83
CA GLY A 244 19.88 -11.49 -12.22
C GLY A 244 19.54 -12.08 -10.85
N ARG A 245 20.54 -12.67 -10.19
CA ARG A 245 20.39 -13.28 -8.85
C ARG A 245 19.81 -12.27 -7.85
N ALA A 246 18.87 -12.71 -7.03
CA ALA A 246 18.34 -11.89 -5.93
C ALA A 246 19.45 -11.52 -4.94
N LEU A 247 19.65 -10.22 -4.72
CA LEU A 247 20.50 -9.72 -3.62
C LEU A 247 19.70 -9.59 -2.33
N GLY A 248 18.43 -9.19 -2.48
CA GLY A 248 17.43 -9.09 -1.44
C GLY A 248 16.04 -9.08 -2.06
N GLY A 249 15.02 -8.88 -1.23
CA GLY A 249 13.65 -8.82 -1.70
C GLY A 249 12.65 -8.59 -0.59
N GLY A 250 11.41 -8.40 -1.00
CA GLY A 250 10.31 -8.03 -0.15
C GLY A 250 9.16 -9.01 -0.17
N CYS A 251 8.39 -8.97 0.89
CA CYS A 251 7.09 -9.57 1.04
C CYS A 251 6.06 -8.50 1.38
N GLU A 252 4.92 -8.56 0.70
CA GLU A 252 3.72 -7.80 1.04
C GLU A 252 2.57 -8.79 1.20
N LEU A 253 2.07 -8.92 2.41
CA LEU A 253 0.89 -9.70 2.71
C LEU A 253 -0.33 -8.78 2.76
N SER A 254 -1.47 -9.22 2.25
CA SER A 254 -2.71 -8.50 2.52
C SER A 254 -3.07 -8.67 3.98
N TRP A 255 -2.99 -7.58 4.71
CA TRP A 255 -3.56 -7.47 6.03
C TRP A 255 -4.89 -6.71 5.86
N ALA A 256 -5.98 -7.45 5.68
CA ALA A 256 -7.29 -6.84 5.72
C ALA A 256 -7.59 -6.47 7.17
N GLY A 257 -7.29 -5.23 7.56
CA GLY A 257 -7.68 -4.65 8.85
C GLY A 257 -9.20 -4.51 9.05
N ASN A 258 -10.03 -5.27 8.32
CA ASN A 258 -11.48 -5.19 8.38
C ASN A 258 -12.19 -6.46 7.85
N GLY A 259 -11.88 -7.65 8.40
CA GLY A 259 -12.69 -8.84 8.10
C GLY A 259 -11.98 -10.18 8.10
N SER A 260 -10.65 -10.22 8.11
CA SER A 260 -9.96 -11.46 8.47
C SER A 260 -9.94 -11.57 9.99
N ILE A 261 -10.58 -12.61 10.51
CA ILE A 261 -10.52 -13.00 11.93
C ILE A 261 -9.09 -13.28 12.43
N HIS A 262 -8.04 -13.25 11.56
CA HIS A 262 -6.60 -13.30 11.88
C HIS A 262 -5.69 -12.61 10.81
N ALA A 263 -4.55 -12.02 11.21
CA ALA A 263 -3.51 -11.55 10.27
C ALA A 263 -2.68 -12.74 9.77
N GLU A 264 -2.45 -12.86 8.46
CA GLU A 264 -1.60 -13.92 7.89
C GLU A 264 -0.16 -13.78 8.37
N PHE A 265 0.44 -14.86 8.89
CA PHE A 265 1.81 -14.82 9.39
C PHE A 265 2.82 -14.94 8.27
N MET A 266 3.80 -14.03 8.21
CA MET A 266 4.91 -14.20 7.29
C MET A 266 5.79 -15.35 7.78
N VAL A 267 5.96 -16.37 6.95
CA VAL A 267 6.74 -17.57 7.29
C VAL A 267 7.98 -17.73 6.42
N GLN A 268 7.97 -17.17 5.21
CA GLN A 268 9.17 -17.09 4.38
C GLN A 268 9.24 -15.76 3.65
N GLN A 269 10.39 -15.12 3.80
CA GLN A 269 10.80 -13.97 3.03
C GLN A 269 12.30 -14.12 2.74
N GLY A 270 12.64 -14.72 1.59
CA GLY A 270 14.04 -14.97 1.30
C GLY A 270 14.36 -15.56 -0.07
N PRO A 271 15.65 -15.63 -0.39
CA PRO A 271 16.12 -16.15 -1.68
C PRO A 271 15.95 -17.67 -1.76
N GLN A 272 15.51 -18.14 -2.91
CA GLN A 272 15.38 -19.57 -3.22
C GLN A 272 16.74 -20.14 -3.68
N PRO A 273 17.23 -21.23 -3.07
CA PRO A 273 18.52 -21.82 -3.43
C PRO A 273 18.59 -22.38 -4.86
N SER A 274 17.46 -22.80 -5.41
CA SER A 274 17.39 -23.49 -6.71
C SER A 274 17.63 -22.58 -7.90
N ASP A 275 17.06 -21.37 -7.87
CA ASP A 275 17.03 -20.49 -9.04
C ASP A 275 17.28 -19.00 -8.72
N GLY A 276 17.58 -18.68 -7.45
CA GLY A 276 17.87 -17.32 -7.01
C GLY A 276 16.67 -16.36 -7.06
N SER A 277 15.44 -16.88 -7.20
CA SER A 277 14.21 -16.10 -7.05
C SER A 277 13.97 -15.70 -5.60
N TRP A 278 13.05 -14.76 -5.37
CA TRP A 278 12.59 -14.39 -4.04
C TRP A 278 11.22 -15.00 -3.76
N ALA A 279 11.11 -15.78 -2.69
CA ALA A 279 9.83 -16.32 -2.26
C ALA A 279 9.22 -15.49 -1.14
N CYS A 280 7.92 -15.30 -1.27
CA CYS A 280 7.06 -14.79 -0.23
C CYS A 280 5.98 -15.82 0.09
N LEU A 281 5.93 -16.28 1.34
CA LEU A 281 4.92 -17.20 1.84
C LEU A 281 4.32 -16.69 3.12
N ALA A 282 2.98 -16.73 3.16
CA ALA A 282 2.22 -16.52 4.37
C ALA A 282 1.55 -17.83 4.82
N ALA A 283 1.20 -17.89 6.09
CA ALA A 283 0.41 -18.96 6.66
C ALA A 283 -0.72 -18.43 7.53
N ASP A 284 -1.89 -19.05 7.42
CA ASP A 284 -3.00 -18.85 8.36
C ASP A 284 -2.71 -19.45 9.75
N PRO A 285 -3.29 -18.90 10.83
CA PRO A 285 -3.38 -19.60 12.10
C PRO A 285 -4.17 -20.91 11.98
N PRO A 286 -3.91 -21.88 12.87
CA PRO A 286 -4.68 -23.10 12.90
C PRO A 286 -6.16 -22.86 13.16
N LEU A 287 -7.01 -23.63 12.45
CA LEU A 287 -8.46 -23.79 12.64
C LEU A 287 -9.38 -22.79 11.91
N ILE A 288 -8.83 -21.77 11.24
CA ILE A 288 -9.64 -20.76 10.53
C ILE A 288 -8.95 -20.40 9.22
N SER A 289 -9.55 -20.78 8.09
CA SER A 289 -9.02 -20.45 6.76
C SER A 289 -9.60 -19.13 6.30
N ASN A 290 -8.73 -18.16 5.97
CA ASN A 290 -9.12 -16.93 5.30
C ASN A 290 -8.30 -16.75 4.02
N PRO A 291 -8.93 -16.42 2.89
CA PRO A 291 -8.18 -16.12 1.68
C PRO A 291 -7.50 -14.75 1.84
N GLY A 292 -6.17 -14.75 2.04
CA GLY A 292 -5.37 -13.55 1.86
C GLY A 292 -4.47 -13.66 0.64
N THR A 293 -3.46 -12.80 0.59
CA THR A 293 -2.64 -12.57 -0.60
C THR A 293 -1.20 -12.31 -0.20
N ALA A 294 -0.28 -12.81 -1.00
CA ALA A 294 1.14 -12.56 -0.85
C ALA A 294 1.68 -12.00 -2.15
N LYS A 295 2.56 -11.00 -2.08
CA LYS A 295 3.24 -10.44 -3.23
C LYS A 295 4.73 -10.32 -2.94
N ALA A 296 5.52 -11.07 -3.71
CA ALA A 296 6.98 -11.02 -3.65
C ALA A 296 7.51 -9.83 -4.46
N SER A 297 8.58 -9.22 -3.96
CA SER A 297 9.44 -8.30 -4.71
C SER A 297 10.88 -8.79 -4.63
N VAL A 298 11.66 -8.61 -5.67
CA VAL A 298 13.08 -8.99 -5.69
C VAL A 298 13.94 -7.82 -6.14
N VAL A 299 15.07 -7.62 -5.47
CA VAL A 299 16.10 -6.66 -5.86
C VAL A 299 17.24 -7.45 -6.52
N SER A 300 17.47 -7.19 -7.80
CA SER A 300 18.59 -7.75 -8.56
C SER A 300 19.49 -6.61 -9.01
N CYS A 301 20.80 -6.77 -8.89
CA CYS A 301 21.75 -5.75 -9.29
C CYS A 301 22.85 -6.29 -10.20
N GLY A 302 23.46 -5.39 -10.96
CA GLY A 302 24.62 -5.67 -11.82
C GLY A 302 25.60 -4.50 -11.84
N ILE A 303 26.83 -4.78 -12.28
CA ILE A 303 27.83 -3.75 -12.54
C ILE A 303 27.66 -3.28 -13.98
N THR A 304 27.61 -1.96 -14.17
CA THR A 304 27.58 -1.37 -15.50
C THR A 304 28.51 -0.17 -15.58
N THR A 305 29.09 0.00 -16.76
CA THR A 305 29.89 1.16 -17.16
C THR A 305 29.07 2.14 -18.01
N ALA A 306 27.80 1.82 -18.30
CA ALA A 306 26.87 2.75 -18.90
C ALA A 306 26.65 3.93 -17.94
N ALA A 307 26.48 5.13 -18.49
CA ALA A 307 26.14 6.31 -17.71
C ALA A 307 24.93 5.98 -16.82
N VAL A 308 25.04 6.26 -15.52
CA VAL A 308 23.92 6.15 -14.58
C VAL A 308 22.79 6.98 -15.19
N PRO A 309 21.64 6.37 -15.57
CA PRO A 309 20.51 7.17 -16.00
C PRO A 309 20.25 8.18 -14.89
N THR A 310 20.11 9.47 -15.26
CA THR A 310 19.79 10.54 -14.31
C THR A 310 18.76 10.01 -13.32
N PRO A 311 18.98 10.11 -12.00
CA PRO A 311 18.02 9.63 -11.01
C PRO A 311 16.67 10.15 -11.44
N VAL A 312 15.77 9.25 -11.83
CA VAL A 312 14.37 9.63 -11.97
C VAL A 312 14.04 10.16 -10.59
N PRO A 313 13.70 11.45 -10.43
CA PRO A 313 13.31 11.96 -9.13
C PRO A 313 12.23 11.03 -8.61
N ALA A 314 12.40 10.49 -7.40
CA ALA A 314 11.29 9.80 -6.75
C ALA A 314 10.07 10.71 -6.89
N PRO A 315 8.90 10.22 -7.36
CA PRO A 315 7.76 11.08 -7.61
C PRO A 315 7.51 11.90 -6.35
N THR A 316 7.71 13.21 -6.45
CA THR A 316 7.74 14.16 -5.32
C THR A 316 6.34 14.45 -4.77
N SER A 317 5.37 13.58 -5.02
CA SER A 317 4.17 13.42 -4.20
C SER A 317 3.61 12.03 -4.45
N ARG A 318 3.56 11.18 -3.41
CA ARG A 318 2.62 10.07 -3.42
C ARG A 318 1.24 10.73 -3.49
N LYS A 319 0.42 10.40 -4.49
CA LYS A 319 -0.95 10.91 -4.58
C LYS A 319 -1.67 10.63 -3.26
N ASN A 320 -2.39 11.61 -2.72
CA ASN A 320 -3.14 11.40 -1.49
C ASN A 320 -4.12 10.23 -1.67
N PRO A 321 -4.21 9.30 -0.71
CA PRO A 321 -5.06 8.12 -0.81
C PRO A 321 -6.52 8.51 -0.99
N VAL A 322 -7.27 7.65 -1.67
CA VAL A 322 -8.71 7.82 -1.92
C VAL A 322 -9.50 6.86 -1.03
N ILE A 323 -10.47 7.39 -0.30
CA ILE A 323 -11.48 6.60 0.39
C ILE A 323 -12.81 6.78 -0.34
N ILE A 324 -13.34 5.68 -0.86
CA ILE A 324 -14.67 5.64 -1.48
C ILE A 324 -15.67 5.32 -0.38
N VAL A 325 -16.55 6.27 -0.06
CA VAL A 325 -17.58 6.12 0.96
C VAL A 325 -18.89 5.73 0.29
N GLY A 326 -19.31 4.49 0.53
CA GLY A 326 -20.48 3.91 -0.12
C GLY A 326 -21.80 4.60 0.24
N GLY A 327 -22.82 4.41 -0.60
CA GLY A 327 -24.20 4.79 -0.33
C GLY A 327 -24.95 3.80 0.58
N THR A 328 -26.21 4.13 0.88
CA THR A 328 -27.11 3.26 1.65
C THR A 328 -27.22 1.87 1.03
N MET A 329 -27.06 0.82 1.85
CA MET A 329 -27.09 -0.59 1.43
C MET A 329 -26.11 -0.98 0.32
N ALA A 330 -25.14 -0.12 0.01
CA ALA A 330 -24.20 -0.38 -1.06
C ALA A 330 -23.08 -1.31 -0.58
N SER A 331 -22.80 -2.35 -1.34
CA SER A 331 -21.61 -3.20 -1.16
C SER A 331 -20.45 -2.71 -2.03
N GLU A 332 -19.23 -3.12 -1.67
CA GLU A 332 -18.01 -2.82 -2.42
C GLU A 332 -18.11 -3.22 -3.90
N PHE A 333 -18.91 -4.25 -4.22
CA PHE A 333 -19.12 -4.74 -5.58
C PHE A 333 -19.52 -3.63 -6.57
N LEU A 334 -20.30 -2.64 -6.13
CA LEU A 334 -20.75 -1.52 -6.97
C LEU A 334 -19.60 -0.57 -7.37
N TYR A 335 -18.50 -0.56 -6.61
CA TYR A 335 -17.39 0.38 -6.74
C TYR A 335 -16.13 -0.24 -7.37
N LEU A 336 -16.12 -1.56 -7.63
CA LEU A 336 -14.94 -2.28 -8.14
C LEU A 336 -14.33 -1.64 -9.40
N LEU A 337 -15.15 -1.15 -10.33
CA LEU A 337 -14.67 -0.46 -11.52
C LEU A 337 -14.02 0.88 -11.21
N LEU A 338 -14.62 1.67 -10.31
CA LEU A 338 -14.06 2.94 -9.85
C LEU A 338 -12.73 2.71 -9.13
N GLU A 339 -12.67 1.72 -8.25
CA GLU A 339 -11.45 1.35 -7.56
C GLU A 339 -10.35 0.89 -8.52
N ALA A 340 -10.68 0.01 -9.48
CA ALA A 340 -9.73 -0.47 -10.45
C ALA A 340 -9.13 0.68 -11.28
N ARG A 341 -9.96 1.63 -11.71
CA ARG A 341 -9.50 2.80 -12.45
C ARG A 341 -8.63 3.73 -11.60
N LEU A 342 -9.03 4.02 -10.36
CA LEU A 342 -8.22 4.83 -9.43
C LEU A 342 -6.87 4.17 -9.11
N ARG A 343 -6.85 2.85 -8.90
CA ARG A 343 -5.62 2.08 -8.69
C ARG A 343 -4.74 2.09 -9.94
N ALA A 344 -5.32 1.97 -11.13
CA ALA A 344 -4.59 2.08 -12.39
C ALA A 344 -3.97 3.47 -12.57
N ASP A 345 -4.64 4.52 -12.09
CA ASP A 345 -4.11 5.89 -12.05
C ASP A 345 -3.12 6.14 -10.91
N GLY A 346 -2.76 5.12 -10.14
CA GLY A 346 -1.71 5.18 -9.12
C GLY A 346 -2.14 5.73 -7.76
N TYR A 347 -3.45 5.75 -7.47
CA TYR A 347 -3.95 6.05 -6.13
C TYR A 347 -3.89 4.80 -5.23
N TYR A 348 -3.60 5.01 -3.95
CA TYR A 348 -3.98 4.06 -2.91
C TYR A 348 -5.48 4.20 -2.66
N VAL A 349 -6.25 3.11 -2.71
CA VAL A 349 -7.72 3.14 -2.68
C VAL A 349 -8.27 2.17 -1.65
N GLU A 350 -9.14 2.67 -0.77
CA GLU A 350 -9.92 1.90 0.20
C GLU A 350 -11.41 2.16 0.00
N PHE A 351 -12.21 1.11 0.08
CA PHE A 351 -13.66 1.22 0.18
C PHE A 351 -14.07 1.30 1.66
N PHE A 352 -15.03 2.18 1.95
CA PHE A 352 -15.65 2.32 3.24
C PHE A 352 -17.14 1.98 3.11
N GLU A 353 -17.50 0.80 3.61
CA GLU A 353 -18.88 0.40 3.80
C GLU A 353 -19.49 1.17 4.98
N LEU A 354 -20.68 1.74 4.77
CA LEU A 354 -21.38 2.42 5.85
C LEU A 354 -21.77 1.41 6.94
N PRO A 355 -21.47 1.67 8.22
CA PRO A 355 -21.89 0.79 9.31
C PRO A 355 -23.41 0.57 9.31
N GLY A 356 -23.84 -0.64 9.64
CA GLY A 356 -25.25 -1.03 9.61
C GLY A 356 -25.92 -0.80 8.24
N PHE A 357 -25.16 -0.92 7.15
CA PHE A 357 -25.61 -0.68 5.78
C PHE A 357 -26.13 0.76 5.55
N GLY A 358 -25.69 1.72 6.37
CA GLY A 358 -26.17 3.10 6.32
C GLY A 358 -27.56 3.31 6.93
N LEU A 359 -28.13 2.32 7.63
CA LEU A 359 -29.46 2.42 8.24
C LEU A 359 -29.44 2.95 9.69
N ILE A 360 -28.25 3.26 10.20
CA ILE A 360 -28.03 3.82 11.54
C ILE A 360 -27.91 5.36 11.49
N ASP A 361 -27.69 5.99 12.64
CA ASP A 361 -27.41 7.42 12.72
C ASP A 361 -26.14 7.78 11.91
N ILE A 362 -26.25 8.80 11.06
CA ILE A 362 -25.16 9.24 10.18
C ILE A 362 -23.94 9.73 10.98
N ARG A 363 -24.11 10.31 12.17
CA ARG A 363 -22.99 10.73 13.02
C ARG A 363 -22.21 9.54 13.55
N GLU A 364 -22.88 8.43 13.85
CA GLU A 364 -22.17 7.18 14.19
C GLU A 364 -21.37 6.67 13.00
N GLY A 365 -21.95 6.69 11.80
CA GLY A 365 -21.22 6.37 10.56
C GLY A 365 -20.01 7.27 10.32
N ALA A 366 -20.15 8.58 10.55
CA ALA A 366 -19.08 9.57 10.43
C ALA A 366 -17.96 9.36 11.46
N GLN A 367 -18.30 8.93 12.68
CA GLN A 367 -17.33 8.59 13.73
C GLN A 367 -16.51 7.35 13.33
N VAL A 368 -17.11 6.36 12.69
CA VAL A 368 -16.38 5.21 12.14
C VAL A 368 -15.51 5.63 10.94
N LEU A 369 -16.02 6.52 10.08
CA LEU A 369 -15.25 7.08 8.96
C LEU A 369 -14.01 7.84 9.46
N LYS A 370 -14.10 8.60 10.56
CA LYS A 370 -12.94 9.27 11.19
C LYS A 370 -11.82 8.28 11.51
N ASN A 371 -12.17 7.12 12.06
CA ASN A 371 -11.20 6.10 12.41
C ASN A 371 -10.55 5.54 11.14
N ARG A 372 -11.35 5.26 10.10
CA ARG A 372 -10.81 4.80 8.80
C ARG A 372 -9.91 5.84 8.14
N VAL A 373 -10.26 7.12 8.18
CA VAL A 373 -9.38 8.20 7.68
C VAL A 373 -8.04 8.17 8.42
N SER A 374 -8.07 8.04 9.74
CA SER A 374 -6.85 7.97 10.56
C SER A 374 -6.00 6.73 10.23
N GLU A 375 -6.63 5.57 10.06
CA GLU A 375 -5.98 4.32 9.64
C GLU A 375 -5.33 4.45 8.26
N VAL A 376 -6.02 5.07 7.30
CA VAL A 376 -5.49 5.27 5.94
C VAL A 376 -4.31 6.23 5.93
N LEU A 377 -4.39 7.36 6.65
CA LEU A 377 -3.28 8.30 6.78
C LEU A 377 -2.07 7.62 7.43
N LEU A 378 -2.29 6.85 8.50
CA LEU A 378 -1.23 6.10 9.18
C LEU A 378 -0.60 5.04 8.25
N LYS A 379 -1.42 4.27 7.53
CA LYS A 379 -0.98 3.21 6.61
C LYS A 379 -0.18 3.76 5.43
N THR A 380 -0.58 4.91 4.90
CA THR A 380 -0.03 5.47 3.67
C THR A 380 1.08 6.50 3.91
N GLY A 381 1.16 7.05 5.13
CA GLY A 381 2.04 8.17 5.47
C GLY A 381 1.64 9.51 4.84
N ALA A 382 0.43 9.59 4.26
CA ALA A 382 -0.08 10.83 3.70
C ALA A 382 -0.57 11.77 4.81
N GLU A 383 -0.54 13.08 4.56
CA GLU A 383 -1.10 14.08 5.48
C GLU A 383 -2.60 14.29 5.27
N LYS A 384 -3.09 14.00 4.06
CA LYS A 384 -4.49 14.17 3.67
C LYS A 384 -5.02 12.99 2.87
N VAL A 385 -6.33 12.81 2.89
CA VAL A 385 -7.07 11.87 2.05
C VAL A 385 -7.92 12.62 1.02
N ASN A 386 -8.30 11.91 -0.03
CA ASN A 386 -9.37 12.28 -0.95
C ASN A 386 -10.60 11.45 -0.59
N LEU A 387 -11.75 12.10 -0.45
CA LEU A 387 -13.02 11.42 -0.19
C LEU A 387 -13.87 11.42 -1.46
N ILE A 388 -14.40 10.25 -1.82
CA ILE A 388 -15.43 10.11 -2.86
C ILE A 388 -16.67 9.52 -2.20
N GLY A 389 -17.67 10.36 -1.93
CA GLY A 389 -18.91 9.93 -1.29
C GLY A 389 -20.03 9.75 -2.30
N HIS A 390 -20.60 8.55 -2.39
CA HIS A 390 -21.76 8.27 -3.23
C HIS A 390 -23.05 8.27 -2.42
N SER A 391 -24.09 8.95 -2.89
CA SER A 391 -25.40 9.01 -2.20
C SER A 391 -25.26 9.43 -0.72
N GLN A 392 -25.78 8.65 0.23
CA GLN A 392 -25.58 8.86 1.66
C GLN A 392 -24.10 8.95 2.08
N GLY A 393 -23.18 8.31 1.37
CA GLY A 393 -21.74 8.39 1.63
C GLY A 393 -21.20 9.82 1.52
N GLY A 394 -21.81 10.65 0.66
CA GLY A 394 -21.50 12.07 0.58
C GLY A 394 -21.94 12.85 1.83
N ILE A 395 -23.12 12.56 2.37
CA ILE A 395 -23.62 13.16 3.63
C ILE A 395 -22.74 12.71 4.80
N THR A 396 -22.40 11.41 4.88
CA THR A 396 -21.54 10.85 5.92
C THR A 396 -20.15 11.48 5.89
N SER A 397 -19.56 11.65 4.70
CA SER A 397 -18.26 12.31 4.53
C SER A 397 -18.28 13.76 5.01
N ARG A 398 -19.36 14.50 4.70
CA ARG A 398 -19.51 15.89 5.13
C ARG A 398 -19.80 16.03 6.62
N THR A 399 -20.53 15.08 7.19
CA THR A 399 -20.73 14.97 8.64
C THR A 399 -19.39 14.71 9.32
N PHE A 400 -18.54 13.85 8.76
CA PHE A 400 -17.17 13.62 9.26
C PHE A 400 -16.34 14.91 9.24
N ILE A 401 -16.35 15.63 8.12
CA ILE A 401 -15.61 16.89 7.95
C ILE A 401 -16.09 17.94 8.98
N HIS A 402 -17.40 18.05 9.18
CA HIS A 402 -18.01 19.00 10.12
C HIS A 402 -17.69 18.66 11.58
N ASP A 403 -17.91 17.40 12.00
CA ASP A 403 -17.86 17.00 13.41
C ASP A 403 -16.43 16.69 13.90
N PHE A 404 -15.54 16.23 13.02
CA PHE A 404 -14.20 15.75 13.39
C PHE A 404 -13.04 16.50 12.75
N GLY A 405 -13.32 17.37 11.78
CA GLY A 405 -12.37 18.31 11.21
C GLY A 405 -11.98 18.02 9.75
N HIS A 406 -11.64 19.09 9.06
CA HIS A 406 -11.44 19.16 7.62
C HIS A 406 -9.97 19.09 7.17
N LYS A 407 -9.01 19.31 8.09
CA LYS A 407 -7.59 19.47 7.78
C LYS A 407 -6.94 18.23 7.16
N GLN A 408 -7.53 17.07 7.40
CA GLN A 408 -7.09 15.76 6.89
C GLN A 408 -7.65 15.44 5.49
N VAL A 409 -8.42 16.33 4.87
CA VAL A 409 -9.03 16.09 3.55
C VAL A 409 -8.48 17.10 2.54
N GLU A 410 -8.14 16.63 1.35
CA GLU A 410 -7.69 17.48 0.23
C GLU A 410 -8.82 17.77 -0.76
N ASN A 411 -9.53 16.72 -1.19
CA ASN A 411 -10.66 16.80 -2.09
C ASN A 411 -11.85 16.04 -1.50
N MET A 412 -13.06 16.60 -1.64
CA MET A 412 -14.32 15.92 -1.37
C MET A 412 -15.16 15.91 -2.64
N ILE A 413 -15.33 14.72 -3.23
CA ILE A 413 -16.11 14.51 -4.45
C ILE A 413 -17.40 13.79 -4.06
N SER A 414 -18.55 14.42 -4.27
CA SER A 414 -19.84 13.81 -4.06
C SER A 414 -20.44 13.32 -5.37
N LEU A 415 -20.97 12.10 -5.38
CA LEU A 415 -21.66 11.49 -6.51
C LEU A 415 -23.14 11.33 -6.12
N GLY A 416 -24.05 12.01 -6.81
CA GLY A 416 -25.51 11.84 -6.61
C GLY A 416 -25.95 12.02 -5.16
N THR A 417 -25.31 12.91 -4.41
CA THR A 417 -25.55 13.07 -2.96
C THR A 417 -26.74 14.02 -2.72
N PRO A 418 -27.74 13.64 -1.90
CA PRO A 418 -28.88 14.50 -1.56
C PRO A 418 -28.50 15.54 -0.50
N HIS A 419 -27.68 16.54 -0.85
CA HIS A 419 -27.16 17.56 0.09
C HIS A 419 -28.22 18.36 0.84
N LYS A 420 -29.45 18.44 0.29
CA LYS A 420 -30.60 19.11 0.93
C LYS A 420 -31.72 18.12 1.32
N GLY A 421 -31.38 16.84 1.40
CA GLY A 421 -32.28 15.76 1.73
C GLY A 421 -32.88 15.11 0.49
N THR A 422 -33.60 14.02 0.68
CA THR A 422 -34.26 13.30 -0.41
C THR A 422 -35.78 13.39 -0.28
N HIS A 423 -36.43 13.55 -1.42
CA HIS A 423 -37.89 13.50 -1.56
C HIS A 423 -38.23 12.31 -2.45
N VAL A 424 -37.94 11.12 -1.97
CA VAL A 424 -38.37 9.88 -2.63
C VAL A 424 -39.82 9.58 -2.30
N ASP A 425 -40.44 8.79 -3.17
CA ASP A 425 -41.76 8.23 -2.94
C ASP A 425 -41.81 7.52 -1.56
N PRO A 426 -42.86 7.74 -0.74
CA PRO A 426 -42.97 7.13 0.59
C PRO A 426 -42.90 5.59 0.58
N LEU A 427 -43.40 4.93 -0.47
CA LEU A 427 -43.27 3.47 -0.61
C LEU A 427 -41.82 3.06 -0.85
N LEU A 428 -41.09 3.82 -1.66
CA LEU A 428 -39.67 3.59 -1.91
C LEU A 428 -38.82 3.85 -0.66
N ALA A 429 -39.13 4.90 0.11
CA ALA A 429 -38.52 5.17 1.40
C ALA A 429 -38.77 4.03 2.41
N ALA A 430 -40.01 3.57 2.51
CA ALA A 430 -40.37 2.46 3.40
C ALA A 430 -39.67 1.15 2.98
N LEU A 431 -39.58 0.87 1.68
CA LEU A 431 -38.99 -0.36 1.15
C LEU A 431 -37.46 -0.40 1.30
N LEU A 432 -36.77 0.73 1.04
CA LEU A 432 -35.30 0.77 1.02
C LEU A 432 -34.69 1.04 2.39
N VAL A 433 -35.31 1.92 3.19
CA VAL A 433 -34.71 2.41 4.45
C VAL A 433 -35.65 2.32 5.64
N GLY A 434 -36.82 1.69 5.46
CA GLY A 434 -37.77 1.47 6.56
C GLY A 434 -38.47 2.73 7.06
N CYS A 435 -38.40 3.84 6.32
CA CYS A 435 -38.97 5.11 6.76
C CYS A 435 -40.47 5.19 6.51
N THR A 436 -41.26 5.17 7.57
CA THR A 436 -42.74 5.17 7.52
C THR A 436 -43.37 6.53 7.86
N SER A 437 -42.54 7.56 8.05
CA SER A 437 -42.93 8.88 8.54
C SER A 437 -43.49 8.88 9.96
N GLN A 438 -43.12 7.88 10.76
CA GLN A 438 -43.50 7.79 12.16
C GLN A 438 -42.40 8.38 13.06
N PRO A 439 -42.73 8.93 14.25
CA PRO A 439 -41.73 9.44 15.20
C PRO A 439 -40.75 8.37 15.71
N THR A 440 -41.09 7.09 15.53
CA THR A 440 -40.28 5.92 15.91
C THR A 440 -39.40 5.41 14.78
N ASP A 441 -39.39 6.07 13.62
CA ASP A 441 -38.51 5.70 12.51
C ASP A 441 -37.02 5.81 12.94
N SER A 442 -36.15 5.03 12.30
CA SER A 442 -34.70 5.09 12.54
C SER A 442 -34.17 6.53 12.34
N PRO A 443 -33.16 6.99 13.10
CA PRO A 443 -32.57 8.33 12.96
C PRO A 443 -32.24 8.72 11.51
N ILE A 444 -31.83 7.75 10.68
CA ILE A 444 -31.55 7.96 9.26
C ILE A 444 -32.72 8.57 8.48
N CYS A 445 -33.96 8.21 8.84
CA CYS A 445 -35.18 8.70 8.19
C CYS A 445 -35.42 10.19 8.41
N HIS A 446 -34.93 10.70 9.54
CA HIS A 446 -34.98 12.12 9.86
C HIS A 446 -33.75 12.84 9.29
N GLN A 447 -32.57 12.23 9.32
CA GLN A 447 -31.32 12.82 8.85
C GLN A 447 -31.20 12.89 7.32
N LEU A 448 -31.93 12.07 6.56
CA LEU A 448 -32.03 12.17 5.10
C LEU A 448 -33.15 13.11 4.61
N ARG A 449 -33.95 13.69 5.51
CA ARG A 449 -34.94 14.71 5.16
C ARG A 449 -34.33 16.10 5.26
N ALA A 450 -34.86 17.04 4.47
CA ALA A 450 -34.57 18.45 4.65
C ALA A 450 -34.88 18.86 6.10
N GLY A 451 -33.93 19.50 6.76
CA GLY A 451 -34.08 19.90 8.16
C GLY A 451 -32.75 20.22 8.85
N PRO A 452 -32.79 20.42 10.17
CA PRO A 452 -31.69 20.99 10.95
C PRO A 452 -30.36 20.27 10.79
N PHE A 453 -30.36 18.93 10.73
CA PHE A 453 -29.12 18.15 10.56
C PHE A 453 -28.39 18.47 9.25
N LEU A 454 -29.12 18.52 8.13
CA LEU A 454 -28.51 18.83 6.83
C LEU A 454 -28.15 20.30 6.72
N GLU A 455 -28.95 21.20 7.30
CA GLU A 455 -28.63 22.63 7.40
C GLU A 455 -27.32 22.85 8.18
N GLU A 456 -27.12 22.12 9.28
CA GLU A 456 -25.93 22.18 10.12
C GLU A 456 -24.67 21.78 9.33
N ILE A 457 -24.63 20.57 8.76
CA ILE A 457 -23.45 20.10 8.01
C ILE A 457 -23.24 20.86 6.69
N ASN A 458 -24.22 21.66 6.24
CA ASN A 458 -24.13 22.61 5.12
C ASN A 458 -23.38 23.89 5.45
N VAL A 459 -23.01 24.11 6.70
CA VAL A 459 -22.11 25.19 7.10
C VAL A 459 -20.66 24.69 7.08
N ARG A 460 -19.76 25.46 6.46
CA ARG A 460 -18.32 25.17 6.42
C ARG A 460 -17.56 26.05 7.40
N ALA A 461 -16.46 25.53 7.92
CA ALA A 461 -15.50 26.33 8.68
C ALA A 461 -14.86 27.40 7.78
N ALA A 462 -14.55 28.57 8.35
CA ALA A 462 -13.99 29.68 7.59
C ALA A 462 -12.59 29.39 7.00
N ASP A 463 -11.84 28.48 7.63
CA ASP A 463 -10.52 28.02 7.19
C ASP A 463 -10.59 26.70 6.37
N ASP A 464 -11.77 26.35 5.83
CA ASP A 464 -11.96 25.12 5.07
C ASP A 464 -11.35 25.18 3.66
N ALA A 465 -10.16 24.58 3.53
CA ALA A 465 -9.37 24.52 2.30
C ALA A 465 -9.65 23.29 1.40
N ILE A 466 -10.67 22.48 1.70
CA ILE A 466 -11.03 21.32 0.87
C ILE A 466 -11.55 21.78 -0.50
N ALA A 467 -11.14 21.10 -1.57
CA ALA A 467 -11.75 21.29 -2.89
C ALA A 467 -12.99 20.41 -3.02
N TYR A 468 -14.16 21.03 -3.07
CA TYR A 468 -15.45 20.33 -3.18
C TYR A 468 -15.89 20.23 -4.64
N THR A 469 -16.27 19.02 -5.04
CA THR A 469 -16.87 18.75 -6.35
C THR A 469 -18.13 17.94 -6.15
N ASN A 470 -19.22 18.37 -6.76
CA ASN A 470 -20.48 17.65 -6.78
C ASN A 470 -20.79 17.24 -8.20
N ILE A 471 -20.77 15.93 -8.48
CA ILE A 471 -21.18 15.35 -9.75
C ILE A 471 -22.57 14.75 -9.56
N ASN A 472 -23.52 15.23 -10.34
CA ASN A 472 -24.92 14.85 -10.18
C ASN A 472 -25.61 14.70 -11.54
N ASN A 473 -26.82 14.12 -11.53
CA ASN A 473 -27.66 13.88 -12.68
C ASN A 473 -28.85 14.85 -12.71
N LEU A 474 -29.43 15.03 -13.89
CA LEU A 474 -30.76 15.64 -14.00
C LEU A 474 -31.81 14.73 -13.36
N LYS A 475 -32.88 15.32 -12.81
CA LYS A 475 -33.97 14.62 -12.11
C LYS A 475 -34.51 13.37 -12.82
N GLN A 476 -34.57 13.37 -14.15
CA GLN A 476 -35.11 12.27 -14.95
C GLN A 476 -34.23 11.01 -14.99
N PHE A 477 -32.96 11.11 -14.59
CA PHE A 477 -32.03 9.98 -14.53
C PHE A 477 -31.75 9.52 -13.09
N ASP A 478 -32.09 10.32 -12.08
CA ASP A 478 -31.86 9.98 -10.68
C ASP A 478 -33.15 10.17 -9.86
N VAL A 479 -33.66 9.04 -9.35
CA VAL A 479 -34.92 9.03 -8.58
C VAL A 479 -34.75 9.67 -7.19
N PHE A 480 -33.53 9.68 -6.64
CA PHE A 480 -33.21 10.17 -5.30
C PHE A 480 -32.80 11.63 -5.29
N THR A 481 -32.12 12.08 -6.34
CA THR A 481 -31.51 13.42 -6.39
C THR A 481 -31.73 14.14 -7.71
N ASP A 482 -31.65 15.46 -7.66
CA ASP A 482 -31.70 16.36 -8.81
C ASP A 482 -30.62 17.43 -8.66
N ALA A 483 -29.76 17.53 -9.68
CA ALA A 483 -28.67 18.50 -9.75
C ALA A 483 -29.13 19.95 -9.58
N ALA A 484 -30.36 20.29 -9.93
CA ALA A 484 -30.90 21.64 -9.80
C ALA A 484 -31.45 21.95 -8.39
N THR A 485 -31.88 20.93 -7.65
CA THR A 485 -32.61 21.11 -6.38
C THR A 485 -31.89 20.46 -5.21
N ASN A 486 -32.28 19.25 -4.81
CA ASN A 486 -31.86 18.61 -3.58
C ASN A 486 -30.45 18.00 -3.66
N GLY A 487 -30.00 17.70 -4.88
CA GLY A 487 -28.66 17.21 -5.19
C GLY A 487 -27.62 18.31 -5.35
N ARG A 488 -28.02 19.58 -5.33
CA ARG A 488 -27.12 20.73 -5.48
C ARG A 488 -26.36 21.02 -4.18
N MET A 489 -25.03 21.18 -4.28
CA MET A 489 -24.18 21.61 -3.17
C MET A 489 -23.92 23.12 -3.26
N ASP A 490 -24.63 23.94 -2.48
CA ASP A 490 -24.52 25.41 -2.58
C ASP A 490 -23.21 25.97 -2.03
N ASN A 491 -22.60 25.26 -1.09
CA ASN A 491 -21.35 25.63 -0.40
C ASN A 491 -20.12 24.93 -1.03
N CYS A 492 -20.20 24.43 -2.27
CA CYS A 492 -19.03 23.91 -2.95
C CYS A 492 -18.18 25.02 -3.54
N ASP A 493 -16.87 24.81 -3.53
CA ASP A 493 -15.90 25.60 -4.26
C ASP A 493 -14.65 24.76 -4.54
N ARG A 494 -13.90 25.17 -5.55
CA ARG A 494 -12.61 24.58 -5.87
C ARG A 494 -11.83 25.52 -6.77
N THR A 495 -10.51 25.50 -6.61
CA THR A 495 -9.58 26.27 -7.42
C THR A 495 -8.54 25.34 -8.04
N ASN A 496 -8.02 25.72 -9.21
CA ASN A 496 -6.86 25.03 -9.77
C ASN A 496 -5.56 25.47 -9.09
N ALA A 497 -4.43 24.87 -9.48
CA ALA A 497 -3.11 25.22 -8.97
C ALA A 497 -2.70 26.69 -9.18
N LYS A 498 -3.38 27.42 -10.07
CA LYS A 498 -3.16 28.85 -10.34
C LYS A 498 -4.12 29.76 -9.53
N GLY A 499 -4.92 29.20 -8.63
CA GLY A 499 -5.91 29.93 -7.83
C GLY A 499 -7.17 30.32 -8.61
N GLN A 500 -7.39 29.82 -9.82
CA GLN A 500 -8.59 30.14 -10.60
C GLN A 500 -9.77 29.30 -10.11
N SER A 501 -10.90 29.95 -9.84
CA SER A 501 -12.15 29.27 -9.47
C SER A 501 -12.65 28.36 -10.59
N LEU A 502 -13.03 27.14 -10.23
CA LEU A 502 -13.57 26.13 -11.13
C LEU A 502 -15.03 25.85 -10.79
N LYS A 503 -15.83 25.43 -11.79
CA LYS A 503 -17.20 24.96 -11.56
C LYS A 503 -17.16 23.73 -10.64
N CYS A 504 -17.91 23.78 -9.53
CA CYS A 504 -17.92 22.71 -8.53
C CYS A 504 -19.18 21.83 -8.61
N ASN A 505 -20.34 22.37 -8.99
CA ASN A 505 -21.53 21.58 -9.31
C ASN A 505 -21.51 21.21 -10.80
N ILE A 506 -21.38 19.92 -11.10
CA ILE A 506 -21.30 19.38 -12.46
C ILE A 506 -22.49 18.45 -12.68
N THR A 507 -23.27 18.72 -13.72
CA THR A 507 -24.36 17.85 -14.17
C THR A 507 -23.86 16.99 -15.32
N VAL A 508 -23.96 15.66 -15.21
CA VAL A 508 -23.48 14.72 -16.24
C VAL A 508 -24.11 15.02 -17.60
N GLN A 509 -25.43 15.18 -17.65
CA GLN A 509 -26.15 15.36 -18.91
C GLN A 509 -26.04 16.77 -19.52
N GLU A 510 -25.49 17.76 -18.80
CA GLU A 510 -25.14 19.06 -19.40
C GLU A 510 -23.96 18.94 -20.37
N GLN A 511 -23.04 18.00 -20.13
CA GLN A 511 -21.87 17.78 -20.99
C GLN A 511 -22.02 16.55 -21.89
N CYS A 512 -22.71 15.52 -21.39
CA CYS A 512 -22.95 14.26 -22.10
C CYS A 512 -24.46 13.99 -22.20
N PRO A 513 -25.20 14.68 -23.09
CA PRO A 513 -26.66 14.58 -23.16
C PRO A 513 -27.16 13.20 -23.62
N LEU A 514 -26.30 12.38 -24.24
CA LEU A 514 -26.66 11.08 -24.80
C LEU A 514 -26.31 9.89 -23.88
N ILE A 515 -25.59 10.11 -22.77
CA ILE A 515 -25.23 9.00 -21.87
C ILE A 515 -26.33 8.79 -20.83
N PHE A 516 -26.77 7.54 -20.71
CA PHE A 516 -27.67 7.12 -19.65
C PHE A 516 -26.83 6.73 -18.43
N VAL A 517 -26.82 7.60 -17.42
CA VAL A 517 -26.18 7.35 -16.12
C VAL A 517 -27.21 7.64 -15.06
N GLU A 518 -27.69 6.60 -14.39
CA GLU A 518 -28.60 6.74 -13.25
C GLU A 518 -27.83 6.88 -11.92
N HIS A 519 -28.53 6.94 -10.79
CA HIS A 519 -27.96 7.16 -9.47
C HIS A 519 -26.77 6.23 -9.16
N ILE A 520 -26.95 4.90 -9.26
CA ILE A 520 -25.90 3.91 -8.98
C ILE A 520 -24.81 3.98 -10.06
N GLY A 521 -25.21 4.19 -11.31
CA GLY A 521 -24.31 4.36 -12.45
C GLY A 521 -23.26 5.46 -12.27
N LEU A 522 -23.52 6.50 -11.46
CA LEU A 522 -22.53 7.52 -11.13
C LEU A 522 -21.25 6.94 -10.51
N ALA A 523 -21.36 5.84 -9.77
CA ALA A 523 -20.22 5.19 -9.11
C ALA A 523 -19.41 4.26 -10.03
N SER A 524 -19.90 3.90 -11.22
CA SER A 524 -19.27 2.90 -12.08
C SER A 524 -19.00 3.36 -13.53
N ASN A 525 -19.64 4.44 -13.97
CA ASN A 525 -19.56 4.91 -15.35
C ASN A 525 -18.19 5.55 -15.70
N GLY A 526 -17.64 5.23 -16.88
CA GLY A 526 -16.34 5.73 -17.34
C GLY A 526 -16.31 7.23 -17.63
N ALA A 527 -17.39 7.80 -18.18
CA ALA A 527 -17.48 9.24 -18.39
C ALA A 527 -17.43 9.96 -17.03
N VAL A 528 -18.16 9.48 -16.03
CA VAL A 528 -18.11 10.05 -14.66
C VAL A 528 -16.71 9.93 -14.07
N TYR A 529 -16.05 8.79 -14.25
CA TYR A 529 -14.65 8.60 -13.83
C TYR A 529 -13.71 9.65 -14.44
N SER A 530 -13.86 9.98 -15.72
CA SER A 530 -13.03 10.98 -16.38
C SER A 530 -13.09 12.34 -15.67
N GLY A 531 -14.25 12.71 -15.14
CA GLY A 531 -14.43 13.93 -14.34
C GLY A 531 -13.94 13.77 -12.90
N ILE A 532 -14.06 12.59 -12.28
CA ILE A 532 -13.45 12.29 -10.97
C ILE A 532 -11.93 12.47 -11.06
N ARG A 533 -11.29 11.94 -12.11
CA ARG A 533 -9.84 12.09 -12.35
C ARG A 533 -9.43 13.57 -12.44
N GLN A 534 -10.18 14.36 -13.21
CA GLN A 534 -9.96 15.81 -13.34
C GLN A 534 -10.24 16.56 -12.03
N ALA A 535 -11.19 16.06 -11.22
CA ALA A 535 -11.48 16.61 -9.91
C ALA A 535 -10.32 16.43 -8.93
N LEU A 536 -9.79 15.21 -8.84
CA LEU A 536 -8.64 14.89 -8.00
C LEU A 536 -7.38 15.67 -8.43
N ALA A 537 -7.23 15.96 -9.73
CA ALA A 537 -6.14 16.76 -10.27
C ALA A 537 -6.34 18.29 -10.12
N ARG A 538 -7.47 18.75 -9.56
CA ARG A 538 -7.86 20.17 -9.49
C ARG A 538 -7.90 20.85 -10.87
N GLU A 539 -8.38 20.14 -11.87
CA GLU A 539 -8.54 20.61 -13.25
C GLU A 539 -10.01 20.93 -13.59
N PRO A 540 -10.29 21.80 -14.58
CA PRO A 540 -11.65 21.98 -15.09
C PRO A 540 -12.26 20.65 -15.54
N ILE A 541 -13.52 20.39 -15.17
CA ILE A 541 -14.20 19.14 -15.54
C ILE A 541 -14.85 19.25 -16.93
N ALA A 542 -14.35 18.45 -17.86
CA ALA A 542 -14.91 18.14 -19.16
C ALA A 542 -14.95 16.61 -19.33
N PHE A 543 -16.14 16.02 -19.21
CA PHE A 543 -16.32 14.57 -19.30
C PHE A 543 -15.92 14.04 -20.68
N ASN A 544 -15.24 12.91 -20.68
CA ASN A 544 -15.06 12.08 -21.87
C ASN A 544 -16.28 11.18 -22.03
N CYS A 545 -17.28 11.63 -22.79
CA CYS A 545 -18.55 10.92 -22.96
C CYS A 545 -18.43 9.55 -23.64
N MET A 546 -17.25 9.20 -24.17
CA MET A 546 -16.97 7.91 -24.83
C MET A 546 -16.10 6.98 -23.97
N GLU A 547 -15.71 7.39 -22.76
CA GLU A 547 -14.92 6.57 -21.84
C GLU A 547 -15.81 5.44 -21.28
N LEU A 548 -15.49 4.20 -21.66
CA LEU A 548 -16.22 2.99 -21.26
C LEU A 548 -15.88 2.57 -19.84
#